data_AF-A0A099S698-F1
#
_entry.id   AF-A0A099S698-F1
#
_cell.length_a   1.000
_cell.length_b   1.000
_cell.length_c   1.000
_cell.angle_alpha   90.00
_cell.angle_beta   90.00
_cell.angle_gamma   90.00
#
_symmetry.space_group_name_H-M   'P 1'
#
loop_
_entity.id
_entity.type
_entity.pdbx_description
1 polymer ?
#
loop_
_entity_poly.entity_id
_entity_poly.type
_entity_poly.pdbx_seq_one_letter_code
_entity_poly.pdbx_strand_id
1 'polypeptide(L)' 'MNNNNTNSNKNLVFASLQEQQEKRIREVENQFNSEFGTDYYLMAMKKD' A
#
# COMPACT_ATOMS: atom_id res chain seq x y z
N MET A 1 -19.14 23.10 -10.45
CA MET A 1 -19.08 22.13 -11.57
C MET A 1 -19.38 20.76 -11.00
N ASN A 2 -20.37 20.09 -11.57
CA ASN A 2 -20.98 18.87 -11.07
C ASN A 2 -20.23 17.63 -11.58
N ASN A 3 -20.07 16.65 -10.69
CA ASN A 3 -19.91 15.21 -10.92
C ASN A 3 -18.75 14.70 -11.78
N ASN A 4 -17.74 14.10 -11.12
CA ASN A 4 -17.18 12.83 -11.57
C ASN A 4 -17.26 11.81 -10.44
N ASN A 5 -18.22 10.91 -10.64
CA ASN A 5 -18.54 9.75 -9.84
C ASN A 5 -17.52 8.64 -10.16
N THR A 6 -16.59 8.34 -9.26
CA THR A 6 -15.91 7.02 -9.26
C THR A 6 -16.53 6.17 -8.17
N ASN A 7 -17.65 5.56 -8.55
CA ASN A 7 -18.14 4.30 -8.03
C ASN A 7 -16.97 3.32 -7.82
N SER A 8 -16.55 3.14 -6.58
CA SER A 8 -16.53 1.84 -5.94
C SER A 8 -16.00 2.02 -4.51
N ASN A 9 -16.91 2.04 -3.53
CA ASN A 9 -16.60 1.65 -2.15
C ASN A 9 -16.24 0.14 -2.16
N LYS A 10 -15.16 -0.24 -2.85
CA LYS A 10 -14.50 -1.51 -2.58
C LYS A 10 -13.88 -1.31 -1.21
N ASN A 11 -14.45 -1.98 -0.22
CA ASN A 11 -13.90 -2.00 1.13
C ASN A 11 -12.41 -2.32 0.99
N LEU A 12 -11.55 -1.37 1.36
CA LEU A 12 -10.11 -1.57 1.34
C LEU A 12 -9.80 -2.63 2.41
N VAL A 13 -9.67 -3.88 1.97
CA VAL A 13 -9.32 -4.99 2.85
C VAL A 13 -7.82 -5.17 2.78
N PHE A 14 -7.16 -4.91 3.91
CA PHE A 14 -5.74 -5.19 4.05
C PHE A 14 -5.49 -6.69 3.95
N ALA A 15 -4.46 -7.07 3.20
CA ALA A 15 -4.02 -8.45 3.16
C ALA A 15 -3.23 -8.75 4.45
N SER A 16 -3.59 -9.83 5.15
CA SER A 16 -2.70 -10.39 6.17
C SER A 16 -1.47 -10.96 5.48
N LEU A 17 -0.30 -10.54 5.92
CA LEU A 17 0.97 -10.97 5.35
C LEU A 17 1.61 -12.00 6.26
N GLN A 18 2.34 -12.94 5.64
CA GLN A 18 3.25 -13.80 6.37
C GLN A 18 4.52 -13.02 6.71
N GLU A 19 5.23 -13.42 7.77
CA GLU A 19 6.43 -12.73 8.27
C GLU A 19 7.47 -12.43 7.16
N GLN A 20 7.70 -13.41 6.27
CA GLN A 20 8.63 -13.22 5.15
C GLN A 20 8.16 -12.14 4.16
N GLN A 21 6.86 -12.03 3.93
CA GLN A 21 6.26 -11.03 3.05
C GLN A 21 6.34 -9.63 3.69
N GLU A 22 6.07 -9.54 5.00
CA GLU A 22 6.23 -8.28 5.76
C GLU A 22 7.68 -7.79 5.71
N LYS A 23 8.64 -8.68 5.96
CA LYS A 23 10.07 -8.36 5.90
C LYS A 23 10.44 -7.80 4.53
N ARG A 24 9.96 -8.42 3.46
CA ARG A 24 10.26 -7.95 2.10
C ARG A 24 9.67 -6.57 1.82
N ILE A 25 8.45 -6.29 2.29
CA ILE A 25 7.85 -4.96 2.13
C ILE A 25 8.64 -3.90 2.89
N ARG A 26 9.10 -4.22 4.11
CA ARG A 26 9.94 -3.31 4.90
C ARG A 26 11.28 -3.02 4.22
N GLU A 27 11.90 -4.02 3.59
CA GLU A 27 13.12 -3.81 2.80
C GLU A 27 12.90 -2.81 1.65
N VAL A 28 11.80 -2.98 0.91
CA VAL A 28 11.43 -2.08 -0.20
C VAL A 28 11.10 -0.67 0.31
N GLU A 29 10.33 -0.57 1.39
CA GLU A 29 9.97 0.70 2.05
C GLU A 29 11.22 1.47 2.44
N ASN A 30 12.17 0.81 3.13
CA ASN A 30 13.41 1.44 3.56
C ASN A 30 14.28 1.89 2.37
N GLN A 31 14.38 1.06 1.34
CA GLN A 31 15.15 1.40 0.15
C GLN A 31 14.56 2.62 -0.56
N PHE A 32 13.25 2.63 -0.79
CA PHE A 32 12.55 3.73 -1.44
C PHE A 32 12.71 5.04 -0.65
N ASN A 33 12.44 4.98 0.66
CA ASN A 33 12.53 6.16 1.53
C ASN A 33 13.94 6.71 1.60
N SER A 34 14.95 5.84 1.65
CA SER A 34 16.35 6.26 1.61
C SER A 34 16.76 6.86 0.27
N GLU A 35 16.25 6.35 -0.85
CA GLU A 35 16.61 6.81 -2.20
C GLU A 35 16.01 8.19 -2.51
N PHE A 36 14.77 8.42 -2.08
CA PHE A 36 14.03 9.63 -2.42
C PHE A 36 13.91 10.65 -1.28
N GLY A 37 14.44 10.35 -0.09
CA GLY A 37 14.34 11.22 1.08
C GLY A 37 12.89 11.40 1.54
N THR A 38 12.12 10.31 1.53
CA THR A 38 10.69 10.28 1.89
C THR A 38 10.45 9.44 3.14
N ASP A 39 9.24 9.53 3.71
CA ASP A 39 8.79 8.72 4.85
C ASP A 39 7.42 8.09 4.56
N TYR A 40 7.37 7.20 3.57
CA TYR A 40 6.15 6.48 3.22
C TYR A 40 6.04 5.11 3.89
N TYR A 41 4.79 4.69 4.11
CA TYR A 41 4.45 3.34 4.50
C TYR A 41 3.83 2.57 3.33
N LEU A 42 4.34 1.38 3.07
CA LEU A 42 3.79 0.49 2.04
C LEU A 42 2.81 -0.51 2.67
N MET A 43 1.65 -0.70 2.04
CA MET A 43 0.61 -1.62 2.50
C MET A 43 0.17 -2.56 1.37
N ALA A 44 -0.06 -3.83 1.70
CA ALA A 44 -0.63 -4.81 0.78
C ALA A 44 -2.16 -4.84 0.89
N MET A 45 -2.83 -4.76 -0.25
CA MET A 45 -4.29 -4.82 -0.34
C MET A 45 -4.72 -6.15 -0.97
N LYS A 46 -5.82 -6.72 -0.48
CA LYS A 46 -6.46 -7.86 -1.11
C LYS A 46 -7.25 -7.38 -2.32
N LYS A 47 -7.01 -7.99 -3.48
CA LYS A 47 -7.82 -7.76 -4.67
C LYS A 47 -9.05 -8.67 -4.60
N ASP A 48 -10.23 -8.06 -4.68
CA ASP A 48 -11.51 -8.77 -4.92
C ASP A 48 -11.52 -9.45 -6.29
#